data_AF-A0A3A6FUW8-F1
#
_entry.id   AF-A0A3A6FUW8-F1
#
_cell.length_a   1.000
_cell.length_b   1.000
_cell.length_c   1.000
_cell.angle_alpha   90.00
_cell.angle_beta   90.00
_cell.angle_gamma   90.00
#
_symmetry.space_group_name_H-M   'P 1'
#
loop_
_entity.id
_entity.type
_entity.pdbx_description
1 polymer ?
#
loop_
_entity_poly.entity_id
_entity_poly.type
_entity_poly.pdbx_seq_one_letter_code
_entity_poly.pdbx_strand_id
1 'polypeptide(L)'
;MLGQIIPIIDITKKNKILREKNRTVSNIEIPENIEEIDIKYLEDDYKATLDVKNRFEDKAKTIIAALTIAITLILNLSKIIDTVANKIPIPYFNYCIFIVAILSISYMLMAGIMSIQVLIKENLLYSISFEKRTDKKSIYQSTQQNINQNLIRNNIIYTAYLSIRNSVICLLIIFVLSIYPFQVSDNSSISNIEANNGTEIIYGNDAVEWILNNPQKKPDFDKIIEAYNNLGEDGTQKNIYDKNQGIIVTVESLNDSYLFSNIINDITEVN
;
A
#
# COMPACT_ATOMS: atom_id res chain seq x y z
N MET A 1 5.55 0.74 -24.27
CA MET A 1 4.81 0.55 -23.01
C MET A 1 5.73 0.31 -21.80
N LEU A 2 6.86 -0.42 -21.92
CA LEU A 2 7.80 -0.60 -20.79
C LEU A 2 8.29 0.70 -20.15
N GLY A 3 8.49 1.77 -20.92
CA GLY A 3 8.89 3.09 -20.41
C GLY A 3 7.91 3.78 -19.47
N GLN A 4 6.66 3.31 -19.36
CA GLN A 4 5.71 3.83 -18.35
C GLN A 4 5.77 3.04 -17.04
N ILE A 5 6.22 1.78 -17.11
CA ILE A 5 6.30 0.85 -15.97
C ILE A 5 7.68 0.98 -15.31
N ILE A 6 8.77 1.03 -16.10
CA ILE A 6 10.13 1.25 -15.59
C ILE A 6 10.72 2.46 -16.32
N PRO A 7 10.30 3.67 -15.96
CA PRO A 7 10.65 4.85 -16.75
C PRO A 7 12.16 5.12 -16.80
N ILE A 8 12.91 4.69 -15.79
CA ILE A 8 14.38 4.78 -15.65
C ILE A 8 15.14 4.34 -16.91
N ILE A 9 14.70 3.26 -17.55
CA ILE A 9 15.42 2.62 -18.67
C ILE A 9 15.52 3.58 -19.85
N ASP A 10 14.39 4.20 -20.22
CA ASP A 10 14.31 5.08 -21.39
C ASP A 10 15.14 6.35 -21.21
N ILE A 11 15.20 6.88 -19.99
CA ILE A 11 15.94 8.11 -19.70
C ILE A 11 17.43 7.85 -19.65
N THR A 12 17.85 6.70 -19.15
CA THR A 12 19.28 6.39 -19.03
C THR A 12 19.94 6.44 -20.40
N LYS A 13 19.28 5.88 -21.43
CA LYS A 13 19.73 5.96 -22.82
C LYS A 13 19.74 7.40 -23.35
N LYS A 14 18.64 8.14 -23.20
CA LYS A 14 18.53 9.54 -23.67
C LYS A 14 19.55 10.46 -23.00
N ASN A 15 19.73 10.32 -21.70
CA ASN A 15 20.69 11.12 -20.93
C ASN A 15 22.13 10.74 -21.24
N LYS A 16 22.43 9.48 -21.62
CA LYS A 16 23.77 9.09 -22.09
C LYS A 16 24.16 9.90 -23.33
N ILE A 17 23.26 9.99 -24.31
CA ILE A 17 23.49 10.75 -25.55
C ILE A 17 23.74 12.24 -25.24
N LEU A 18 22.93 12.84 -24.35
CA LEU A 18 23.11 14.25 -23.96
C LEU A 18 24.44 14.49 -23.21
N ARG A 19 24.88 13.54 -22.37
CA ARG A 19 26.18 13.63 -21.71
C ARG A 19 27.34 13.53 -22.70
N GLU A 20 27.21 12.69 -23.72
CA GLU A 20 28.21 12.58 -24.80
C GLU A 20 28.32 13.90 -25.59
N LYS A 21 27.18 14.53 -25.91
CA LYS A 21 27.16 15.88 -26.52
C LYS A 21 27.89 16.91 -25.64
N ASN A 22 27.67 16.89 -24.33
CA ASN A 22 28.36 17.81 -23.41
C ASN A 22 29.86 17.53 -23.24
N ARG A 23 30.32 16.29 -23.48
CA ARG A 23 31.75 15.94 -23.47
C ARG A 23 32.45 16.33 -24.78
N THR A 24 31.74 16.35 -25.89
CA THR A 24 32.26 16.65 -27.23
C THR A 24 31.90 18.07 -27.66
N VAL A 25 32.27 19.06 -26.83
CA VAL A 25 31.93 20.49 -27.03
C VAL A 25 32.40 21.01 -28.38
N SER A 26 33.54 20.52 -28.86
CA SER A 26 34.09 20.84 -30.19
C SER A 26 33.17 20.48 -31.36
N ASN A 27 32.22 19.57 -31.14
CA ASN A 27 31.27 19.11 -32.16
C ASN A 27 29.95 19.88 -32.10
N ILE A 28 29.82 20.89 -31.22
CA ILE A 28 28.67 21.79 -31.24
C ILE A 28 28.81 22.69 -32.47
N GLU A 29 27.90 22.52 -33.42
CA GLU A 29 27.82 23.36 -34.63
C GLU A 29 27.57 24.82 -34.23
N ILE A 30 28.53 25.68 -34.57
CA ILE A 30 28.44 27.12 -34.35
C ILE A 30 27.83 27.73 -35.62
N PRO A 31 26.76 28.53 -35.49
CA PRO A 31 26.19 29.26 -36.63
C PRO A 31 27.23 30.16 -37.30
N GLU A 32 27.26 30.19 -38.64
CA GLU A 32 28.21 31.03 -39.39
C GLU A 32 28.02 32.53 -39.09
N ASN A 33 26.79 32.94 -38.80
CA ASN A 33 26.41 34.31 -38.47
C ASN A 33 26.61 34.68 -36.99
N ILE A 34 27.28 33.85 -36.17
CA ILE A 34 27.47 34.12 -34.73
C ILE A 34 28.17 35.47 -34.49
N GLU A 35 29.05 35.88 -35.40
CA GLU A 35 29.79 37.15 -35.29
C GLU A 35 28.90 38.37 -35.56
N GLU A 36 27.80 38.20 -36.29
CA GLU A 36 26.82 39.26 -36.60
C GLU A 36 25.82 39.48 -35.45
N ILE A 37 25.61 38.47 -34.60
CA ILE A 37 24.68 38.53 -33.47
C ILE A 37 25.25 39.41 -32.36
N ASP A 38 24.47 40.33 -31.81
CA ASP A 38 24.88 41.11 -30.63
C ASP A 38 25.14 40.18 -29.44
N ILE A 39 26.29 40.36 -28.80
CA ILE A 39 26.71 39.59 -27.62
C ILE A 39 25.65 39.62 -26.51
N LYS A 40 24.89 40.71 -26.40
CA LYS A 40 23.83 40.85 -25.41
C LYS A 40 22.75 39.78 -25.55
N TYR A 41 22.36 39.40 -26.78
CA TYR A 41 21.39 38.31 -26.97
C TYR A 41 21.95 36.96 -26.50
N LEU A 42 23.23 36.71 -26.71
CA LEU A 42 23.90 35.49 -26.26
C LEU A 42 24.01 35.43 -24.72
N GLU A 43 24.26 36.58 -24.09
CA GLU A 43 24.26 36.70 -22.62
C GLU A 43 22.86 36.51 -22.03
N ASP A 44 21.83 37.09 -22.66
CA ASP A 44 20.44 36.94 -22.25
C ASP A 44 19.98 35.49 -22.37
N ASP A 45 20.30 34.80 -23.47
CA ASP A 45 20.03 33.37 -23.65
C ASP A 45 20.77 32.52 -22.60
N TYR A 46 22.05 32.80 -22.38
CA TYR A 46 22.83 32.12 -21.34
C TYR A 46 22.16 32.29 -19.97
N LYS A 47 21.79 33.52 -19.60
CA LYS A 47 21.11 33.82 -18.34
C LYS A 47 19.76 33.09 -18.22
N ALA A 48 18.96 33.08 -19.29
CA ALA A 48 17.71 32.35 -19.33
C ALA A 48 17.91 30.85 -19.06
N THR A 49 18.99 30.24 -19.57
CA THR A 49 19.30 28.83 -19.26
C THR A 49 19.67 28.60 -17.79
N LEU A 50 20.28 29.58 -17.14
CA LEU A 50 20.58 29.51 -15.70
C LEU A 50 19.30 29.64 -14.86
N ASP A 51 18.36 30.48 -15.27
CA ASP A 51 17.07 30.61 -14.59
C ASP A 51 16.24 29.32 -14.70
N VAL A 52 16.30 28.64 -15.87
CA VAL A 52 15.68 27.33 -16.07
C VAL A 52 16.26 26.27 -15.12
N LYS A 53 17.57 26.29 -14.86
CA LYS A 53 18.20 25.40 -13.86
C LYS A 53 17.57 25.59 -12.49
N ASN A 54 17.41 26.83 -12.03
CA ASN A 54 16.83 27.11 -10.71
C ASN A 54 15.40 26.56 -10.61
N ARG A 55 14.59 26.69 -11.68
CA ARG A 55 13.24 26.08 -11.73
C ARG A 55 13.27 24.56 -11.58
N PHE A 56 14.27 23.88 -12.13
CA PHE A 56 14.40 22.43 -11.93
C PHE A 56 14.85 22.08 -10.51
N GLU A 57 15.74 22.87 -9.91
CA GLU A 57 16.13 22.71 -8.50
C GLU A 57 14.90 22.84 -7.58
N ASP A 58 14.08 23.86 -7.81
CA ASP A 58 12.85 24.08 -7.04
C ASP A 58 11.85 22.95 -7.24
N LYS A 59 11.64 22.48 -8.47
CA LYS A 59 10.81 21.31 -8.74
C LYS A 59 11.31 20.06 -8.01
N ALA A 60 12.63 19.83 -7.97
CA ALA A 60 13.21 18.70 -7.25
C ALA A 60 12.99 18.83 -5.73
N LYS A 61 13.14 20.03 -5.16
CA LYS A 61 12.82 20.30 -3.74
C LYS A 61 11.33 20.08 -3.44
N THR A 62 10.43 20.57 -4.29
CA THR A 62 8.98 20.34 -4.15
C THR A 62 8.65 18.85 -4.19
N ILE A 63 9.30 18.08 -5.08
CA ILE A 63 9.12 16.64 -5.13
C ILE A 63 9.58 15.96 -3.82
N ILE A 64 10.72 16.37 -3.26
CA ILE A 64 11.20 15.83 -1.98
C ILE A 64 10.21 16.16 -0.85
N ALA A 65 9.66 17.37 -0.82
CA ALA A 65 8.63 17.73 0.15
C ALA A 65 7.36 16.85 0.02
N ALA A 66 6.90 16.62 -1.22
CA ALA A 66 5.78 15.73 -1.49
C ALA A 66 6.08 14.26 -1.10
N LEU A 67 7.33 13.81 -1.31
CA LEU A 67 7.78 12.48 -0.89
C LEU A 67 7.66 12.30 0.63
N THR A 68 7.99 13.32 1.43
CA THR A 68 7.84 13.26 2.88
C THR A 68 6.40 12.99 3.31
N ILE A 69 5.42 13.69 2.70
CA ILE A 69 3.98 13.46 2.95
C ILE A 69 3.59 12.04 2.53
N ALA A 70 4.17 11.55 1.45
CA ALA A 70 3.85 10.22 0.94
C ALA A 70 4.47 9.11 1.82
N ILE A 71 5.66 9.32 2.41
CA ILE A 71 6.29 8.42 3.37
C ILE A 71 5.46 8.31 4.65
N THR A 72 4.88 9.41 5.15
CA THR A 72 4.01 9.34 6.34
C THR A 72 2.74 8.51 6.07
N LEU A 73 2.19 8.57 4.87
CA LEU A 73 1.10 7.69 4.44
C LEU A 73 1.53 6.22 4.38
N ILE A 74 2.74 5.93 3.85
CA ILE A 74 3.29 4.57 3.80
C ILE A 74 3.50 3.99 5.20
N LEU A 75 3.95 4.77 6.18
CA LEU A 75 4.13 4.26 7.55
C LEU A 75 2.80 3.77 8.17
N ASN A 76 1.69 4.38 7.79
CA ASN A 76 0.35 3.92 8.17
C ASN A 76 -0.16 2.74 7.33
N LEU A 77 0.51 2.40 6.23
CA LEU A 77 0.10 1.34 5.30
C LEU A 77 0.10 -0.04 5.95
N SER A 78 0.99 -0.32 6.91
CA SER A 78 1.03 -1.62 7.59
C SER A 78 -0.33 -1.97 8.21
N LYS A 79 -0.94 -1.02 8.94
CA LYS A 79 -2.26 -1.21 9.57
C LYS A 79 -3.37 -1.39 8.54
N ILE A 80 -3.26 -0.68 7.41
CA ILE A 80 -4.21 -0.76 6.31
C ILE A 80 -4.13 -2.15 5.66
N ILE A 81 -2.93 -2.68 5.45
CA ILE A 81 -2.70 -4.02 4.92
C ILE A 81 -3.27 -5.07 5.87
N ASP A 82 -3.00 -4.99 7.17
CA ASP A 82 -3.54 -5.93 8.17
C ASP A 82 -5.08 -5.94 8.14
N THR A 83 -5.68 -4.76 8.04
CA THR A 83 -7.15 -4.61 7.93
C THR A 83 -7.69 -5.30 6.67
N VAL A 84 -7.00 -5.17 5.53
CA VAL A 84 -7.45 -5.78 4.27
C VAL A 84 -7.24 -7.29 4.29
N ALA A 85 -6.10 -7.75 4.82
CA ALA A 85 -5.73 -9.16 4.87
C ALA A 85 -6.66 -9.98 5.79
N ASN A 86 -7.15 -9.37 6.87
CA ASN A 86 -8.12 -10.00 7.77
C ASN A 86 -9.54 -10.01 7.21
N LYS A 87 -9.92 -9.02 6.39
CA LYS A 87 -11.26 -8.95 5.77
C LYS A 87 -11.43 -9.93 4.61
N ILE A 88 -10.37 -10.16 3.83
CA ILE A 88 -10.42 -10.97 2.60
C ILE A 88 -9.56 -12.21 2.81
N PRO A 89 -10.11 -13.32 3.36
CA PRO A 89 -9.39 -14.56 3.66
C PRO A 89 -9.14 -15.41 2.41
N ILE A 90 -8.72 -14.77 1.31
CA ILE A 90 -8.29 -15.45 0.10
C ILE A 90 -6.76 -15.52 0.13
N PRO A 91 -6.14 -16.71 0.24
CA PRO A 91 -4.70 -16.83 0.46
C PRO A 91 -3.86 -16.16 -0.64
N TYR A 92 -4.30 -16.21 -1.91
CA TYR A 92 -3.61 -15.55 -3.03
C TYR A 92 -3.75 -14.01 -3.04
N PHE A 93 -4.78 -13.48 -2.40
CA PHE A 93 -5.08 -12.05 -2.40
C PHE A 93 -4.11 -11.26 -1.51
N ASN A 94 -3.71 -11.84 -0.38
CA ASN A 94 -2.71 -11.25 0.51
C ASN A 94 -1.35 -11.08 -0.19
N TYR A 95 -0.94 -12.05 -1.00
CA TYR A 95 0.27 -11.93 -1.83
C TYR A 95 0.14 -10.81 -2.87
N CYS A 96 -1.04 -10.63 -3.48
CA CYS A 96 -1.27 -9.54 -4.43
C CYS A 96 -1.12 -8.16 -3.77
N ILE A 97 -1.73 -7.96 -2.60
CA ILE A 97 -1.60 -6.69 -1.85
C ILE A 97 -0.14 -6.44 -1.46
N PHE A 98 0.54 -7.48 -0.99
CA PHE A 98 1.95 -7.38 -0.62
C PHE A 98 2.82 -6.94 -1.81
N ILE A 99 2.60 -7.51 -2.99
CA ILE A 99 3.31 -7.11 -4.23
C ILE A 99 3.00 -5.65 -4.58
N VAL A 100 1.74 -5.23 -4.52
CA VAL A 100 1.33 -3.83 -4.79
C VAL A 100 1.97 -2.87 -3.80
N ALA A 101 2.08 -3.24 -2.51
CA ALA A 101 2.74 -2.45 -1.49
C ALA A 101 4.25 -2.31 -1.77
N ILE A 102 4.94 -3.41 -2.12
CA ILE A 102 6.36 -3.38 -2.52
C ILE A 102 6.57 -2.48 -3.73
N LEU A 103 5.71 -2.59 -4.75
CA LEU A 103 5.78 -1.74 -5.94
C LEU A 103 5.61 -0.26 -5.57
N SER A 104 4.64 0.05 -4.70
CA SER A 104 4.41 1.42 -4.21
C SER A 104 5.67 2.01 -3.57
N ILE A 105 6.30 1.27 -2.64
CA ILE A 105 7.52 1.71 -1.95
C ILE A 105 8.67 1.87 -2.95
N SER A 106 8.85 0.91 -3.86
CA SER A 106 9.92 0.92 -4.86
C SER A 106 9.85 2.15 -5.76
N TYR A 107 8.65 2.50 -6.23
CA TYR A 107 8.43 3.70 -7.05
C TYR A 107 8.72 4.99 -6.27
N MET A 108 8.36 5.08 -4.99
CA MET A 108 8.68 6.24 -4.15
C MET A 108 10.18 6.38 -3.92
N LEU A 109 10.87 5.29 -3.57
CA LEU A 109 12.32 5.29 -3.41
C LEU A 109 13.02 5.76 -4.69
N MET A 110 12.56 5.28 -5.85
CA MET A 110 13.10 5.71 -7.14
C MET A 110 12.93 7.22 -7.37
N ALA A 111 11.75 7.76 -7.07
CA ALA A 111 11.51 9.19 -7.18
C ALA A 111 12.42 10.02 -6.25
N GLY A 112 12.63 9.54 -5.02
CA GLY A 112 13.54 10.17 -4.06
C GLY A 112 14.99 10.21 -4.58
N ILE A 113 15.50 9.06 -5.04
CA ILE A 113 16.85 8.95 -5.61
C ILE A 113 17.02 9.90 -6.81
N MET A 114 16.03 9.96 -7.70
CA MET A 114 16.07 10.84 -8.88
C MET A 114 16.06 12.33 -8.51
N SER A 115 15.25 12.74 -7.54
CA SER A 115 15.23 14.14 -7.09
C SER A 115 16.56 14.53 -6.44
N ILE A 116 17.14 13.67 -5.60
CA ILE A 116 18.47 13.88 -5.02
C ILE A 116 19.54 13.94 -6.12
N GLN A 117 19.45 13.07 -7.13
CA GLN A 117 20.36 13.06 -8.26
C GLN A 117 20.36 14.41 -8.99
N VAL A 118 19.20 15.05 -9.16
CA VAL A 118 19.10 16.38 -9.78
C VAL A 118 19.79 17.46 -8.94
N LEU A 119 19.61 17.42 -7.61
CA LEU A 119 20.16 18.42 -6.69
C LEU A 119 21.67 18.31 -6.48
N ILE A 120 22.21 17.09 -6.53
CA ILE A 120 23.64 16.84 -6.24
C ILE A 120 24.40 16.62 -7.55
N LYS A 121 24.11 15.53 -8.25
CA LYS A 121 24.93 15.06 -9.38
C LYS A 121 24.72 15.87 -10.65
N GLU A 122 23.47 16.21 -10.96
CA GLU A 122 23.14 16.93 -12.19
C GLU A 122 23.04 18.45 -11.98
N ASN A 123 23.38 18.96 -10.80
CA ASN A 123 23.45 20.39 -10.49
C ASN A 123 24.74 21.05 -11.02
N LEU A 124 25.20 20.60 -12.19
CA LEU A 124 26.42 21.08 -12.83
C LEU A 124 26.13 22.24 -13.77
N LEU A 125 26.85 23.35 -13.60
CA LEU A 125 26.71 24.54 -14.44
C LEU A 125 28.00 24.73 -15.24
N TYR A 126 27.85 24.88 -16.57
CA TYR A 126 28.98 25.17 -17.44
C TYR A 126 29.19 26.68 -17.46
N SER A 127 30.16 27.15 -16.67
CA SER A 127 30.48 28.57 -16.54
C SER A 127 31.46 29.04 -17.62
N ILE A 128 31.32 30.31 -17.99
CA ILE A 128 32.24 30.97 -18.92
C ILE A 128 33.38 31.62 -18.12
N SER A 129 34.61 31.20 -18.37
CA SER A 129 35.82 31.81 -17.78
C SER A 129 35.90 33.29 -18.08
N PHE A 130 36.46 34.08 -17.16
CA PHE A 130 36.51 35.54 -17.26
C PHE A 130 37.09 36.04 -18.59
N GLU A 131 38.18 35.41 -19.05
CA GLU A 131 38.88 35.73 -20.30
C GLU A 131 38.05 35.48 -21.57
N LYS A 132 37.01 34.64 -21.48
CA LYS A 132 36.17 34.20 -22.62
C LYS A 132 34.78 34.82 -22.62
N ARG A 133 34.50 35.78 -21.71
CA ARG A 133 33.18 36.40 -21.60
C ARG A 133 32.82 37.29 -22.78
N THR A 134 33.80 37.76 -23.53
CA THR A 134 33.58 38.52 -24.77
C THR A 134 33.58 37.63 -26.02
N ASP A 135 33.93 36.35 -25.88
CA ASP A 135 33.97 35.40 -26.99
C ASP A 135 32.58 34.79 -27.21
N LYS A 136 31.91 35.27 -28.27
CA LYS A 136 30.57 34.84 -28.68
C LYS A 136 30.47 33.32 -28.85
N LYS A 137 31.53 32.68 -29.37
CA LYS A 137 31.56 31.22 -29.58
C LYS A 137 31.58 30.48 -28.26
N SER A 138 32.40 30.92 -27.31
CA SER A 138 32.45 30.34 -25.97
C SER A 138 31.14 30.51 -25.20
N ILE A 139 30.48 31.67 -25.32
CA ILE A 139 29.15 31.91 -24.73
C ILE A 139 28.13 30.93 -25.32
N TYR A 140 28.08 30.83 -26.65
CA TYR A 140 27.15 29.95 -27.34
C TYR A 140 27.37 28.47 -26.96
N GLN A 141 28.61 27.99 -26.98
CA GLN A 141 28.94 26.62 -26.59
C GLN A 141 28.53 26.31 -25.15
N SER A 142 28.84 27.21 -24.21
CA SER A 142 28.46 27.07 -22.81
C SER A 142 26.94 27.08 -22.64
N THR A 143 26.23 27.92 -23.40
CA THR A 143 24.76 27.96 -23.45
C THR A 143 24.19 26.62 -23.92
N GLN A 144 24.69 26.06 -25.02
CA GLN A 144 24.26 24.75 -25.53
C GLN A 144 24.54 23.61 -24.54
N GLN A 145 25.68 23.64 -23.85
CA GLN A 145 25.97 22.65 -22.80
C GLN A 145 24.99 22.74 -21.63
N ASN A 146 24.65 23.96 -21.19
CA ASN A 146 23.65 24.18 -20.15
C ASN A 146 22.24 23.78 -20.61
N ILE A 147 21.87 23.99 -21.88
CA ILE A 147 20.62 23.48 -22.47
C ILE A 147 20.57 21.96 -22.40
N ASN A 148 21.61 21.26 -22.86
CA ASN A 148 21.69 19.81 -22.77
C ASN A 148 21.62 19.31 -21.32
N GLN A 149 22.28 19.99 -20.38
CA GLN A 149 22.22 19.65 -18.96
C GLN A 149 20.82 19.88 -18.38
N ASN A 150 20.13 20.95 -18.79
CA ASN A 150 18.74 21.22 -18.45
C ASN A 150 17.79 20.15 -19.00
N LEU A 151 18.04 19.62 -20.21
CA LEU A 151 17.30 18.48 -20.74
C LEU A 151 17.51 17.21 -19.91
N ILE A 152 18.75 16.94 -19.46
CA ILE A 152 19.04 15.83 -18.54
C ILE A 152 18.24 15.97 -17.24
N ARG A 153 18.27 17.16 -16.62
CA ARG A 153 17.49 17.48 -15.41
C ARG A 153 16.00 17.27 -15.64
N ASN A 154 15.47 17.79 -16.75
CA ASN A 154 14.06 17.66 -17.09
C ASN A 154 13.64 16.20 -17.22
N ASN A 155 14.44 15.37 -17.90
CA ASN A 155 14.12 13.95 -18.06
C ASN A 155 14.08 13.21 -16.71
N ILE A 156 15.00 13.55 -15.79
CA ILE A 156 15.04 12.94 -14.46
C ILE A 156 13.84 13.40 -13.63
N ILE A 157 13.53 14.70 -13.59
CA ILE A 157 12.39 15.25 -12.86
C ILE A 157 11.07 14.68 -13.38
N TYR A 158 10.89 14.63 -14.70
CA TYR A 158 9.71 14.06 -15.32
C TYR A 158 9.50 12.60 -14.88
N THR A 159 10.59 11.89 -14.64
CA THR A 159 10.53 10.48 -14.25
C THR A 159 10.31 10.27 -12.78
N ALA A 160 10.90 11.12 -11.94
CA ALA A 160 10.55 11.20 -10.53
C ALA A 160 9.04 11.44 -10.38
N TYR A 161 8.47 12.35 -11.18
CA TYR A 161 7.04 12.59 -11.24
C TYR A 161 6.23 11.35 -11.67
N LEU A 162 6.61 10.67 -12.75
CA LEU A 162 5.95 9.43 -13.18
C LEU A 162 5.98 8.34 -12.10
N SER A 163 7.12 8.21 -11.41
CA SER A 163 7.30 7.23 -10.34
C SER A 163 6.40 7.55 -9.15
N ILE A 164 6.32 8.81 -8.73
CA ILE A 164 5.38 9.26 -7.68
C ILE A 164 3.94 8.96 -8.08
N ARG A 165 3.56 9.29 -9.31
CA ARG A 165 2.21 9.03 -9.82
C ARG A 165 1.87 7.54 -9.73
N ASN A 166 2.78 6.66 -10.18
CA ASN A 166 2.57 5.22 -10.12
C ASN A 166 2.48 4.71 -8.67
N SER A 167 3.33 5.22 -7.77
CA SER A 167 3.27 4.89 -6.34
C SER A 167 1.94 5.27 -5.70
N VAL A 168 1.47 6.51 -5.95
CA VAL A 168 0.18 7.00 -5.44
C VAL A 168 -0.99 6.17 -5.96
N ILE A 169 -0.96 5.75 -7.24
CA ILE A 169 -1.97 4.85 -7.79
C ILE A 169 -1.98 3.51 -7.05
N CYS A 170 -0.81 2.91 -6.78
CA CYS A 170 -0.73 1.68 -5.98
C CYS A 170 -1.30 1.87 -4.57
N LEU A 171 -0.99 2.99 -3.90
CA LEU A 171 -1.55 3.31 -2.59
C LEU A 171 -3.07 3.47 -2.64
N LEU A 172 -3.59 4.15 -3.66
CA LEU A 172 -5.01 4.35 -3.85
C LEU A 172 -5.73 3.00 -3.99
N ILE A 173 -5.17 2.06 -4.75
CA ILE A 173 -5.71 0.70 -4.86
C ILE A 173 -5.79 0.03 -3.48
N ILE A 174 -4.72 0.06 -2.68
CA ILE A 174 -4.72 -0.54 -1.34
C ILE A 174 -5.75 0.15 -0.44
N PHE A 175 -5.86 1.47 -0.52
CA PHE A 175 -6.81 2.25 0.29
C PHE A 175 -8.27 1.93 -0.05
N VAL A 176 -8.61 1.87 -1.33
CA VAL A 176 -9.96 1.48 -1.79
C VAL A 176 -10.31 0.08 -1.32
N LEU A 177 -9.37 -0.88 -1.41
CA LEU A 177 -9.58 -2.24 -0.92
C LEU A 177 -9.79 -2.29 0.60
N SER A 178 -9.17 -1.40 1.37
CA SER A 178 -9.31 -1.37 2.83
C SER A 178 -10.70 -0.91 3.29
N ILE A 179 -11.27 0.07 2.58
CA ILE A 179 -12.60 0.61 2.86
C ILE A 179 -13.69 -0.28 2.26
N TYR A 180 -13.37 -1.06 1.22
CA TYR A 180 -14.33 -1.94 0.56
C TYR A 180 -15.02 -2.86 1.59
N PRO A 181 -16.37 -2.79 1.71
CA PRO A 181 -17.11 -3.60 2.67
C PRO A 181 -17.23 -5.03 2.12
N PHE A 182 -16.18 -5.82 2.32
CA PHE A 182 -16.20 -7.25 2.09
C PHE A 182 -16.41 -7.95 3.42
N GLN A 183 -17.54 -8.62 3.56
CA GLN A 183 -17.77 -9.63 4.57
C GLN A 183 -17.76 -10.97 3.83
N VAL A 184 -16.82 -11.83 4.19
CA VAL A 184 -17.04 -13.26 3.94
C VAL A 184 -18.17 -13.65 4.87
N SER A 185 -19.28 -14.13 4.31
CA SER A 185 -20.18 -14.98 5.07
C SER A 185 -19.35 -16.16 5.52
N ASP A 186 -18.98 -16.19 6.79
CA ASP A 186 -18.41 -17.37 7.41
C ASP A 186 -19.48 -18.48 7.37
N ASN A 187 -19.54 -19.17 6.23
CA ASN A 187 -19.94 -20.56 6.17
C ASN A 187 -18.75 -21.45 6.56
N SER A 188 -17.78 -20.92 7.30
CA SER A 188 -16.90 -21.72 8.14
C SER A 188 -17.71 -22.18 9.36
N SER A 189 -18.75 -22.97 9.08
CA SER A 189 -19.22 -23.97 10.02
C SER A 189 -17.99 -24.67 10.56
N ILE A 190 -17.82 -24.52 11.87
CA ILE A 190 -16.89 -25.25 12.73
C ILE A 190 -16.68 -26.65 12.14
N SER A 191 -15.57 -26.82 11.43
CA SER A 191 -15.16 -28.11 10.88
C SER A 191 -14.70 -28.95 12.06
N ASN A 192 -15.65 -29.60 12.73
CA ASN A 192 -15.53 -30.81 13.58
C ASN A 192 -16.88 -31.14 14.25
N ILE A 193 -18.00 -30.98 13.54
CA ILE A 193 -19.25 -31.61 13.95
C ILE A 193 -19.56 -32.62 12.87
N GLU A 194 -19.35 -33.90 13.20
CA GLU A 194 -19.97 -34.99 12.47
C GLU A 194 -21.46 -34.65 12.37
N ALA A 195 -21.90 -34.30 11.16
CA ALA A 195 -23.31 -34.13 10.86
C ALA A 195 -23.98 -35.50 11.01
N ASN A 196 -24.36 -35.83 12.24
CA ASN A 196 -25.40 -36.79 12.49
C ASN A 196 -26.71 -36.11 12.06
N ASN A 197 -27.53 -36.80 11.28
CA ASN A 197 -28.77 -36.29 10.69
C ASN A 197 -29.88 -36.00 11.75
N GLY A 198 -29.63 -35.11 12.72
CA GLY A 198 -30.61 -34.74 13.74
C GLY A 198 -30.32 -33.34 14.27
N THR A 199 -31.38 -32.54 14.38
CA THR A 199 -31.52 -31.32 15.22
C THR A 199 -30.26 -30.47 15.41
N GLU A 200 -30.25 -29.27 14.82
CA GLU A 200 -29.14 -28.33 14.96
C GLU A 200 -28.99 -27.87 16.42
N ILE A 201 -27.80 -28.07 17.00
CA ILE A 201 -27.49 -27.68 18.38
C ILE A 201 -26.56 -26.46 18.37
N ILE A 202 -26.98 -25.41 19.06
CA ILE A 202 -26.23 -24.15 19.24
C ILE A 202 -25.79 -24.04 20.70
N TYR A 203 -24.55 -23.62 20.95
CA TYR A 203 -24.01 -23.44 22.30
C TYR A 203 -23.76 -21.96 22.61
N GLY A 204 -24.22 -21.50 23.77
CA GLY A 204 -23.86 -20.21 24.33
C GLY A 204 -22.42 -20.21 24.84
N ASN A 205 -21.83 -19.01 24.98
CA ASN A 205 -20.43 -18.86 25.39
C ASN A 205 -20.16 -19.52 26.77
N ASP A 206 -21.08 -19.38 27.72
CA ASP A 206 -20.95 -19.95 29.06
C ASP A 206 -21.01 -21.49 29.03
N ALA A 207 -21.88 -22.06 28.18
CA ALA A 207 -21.94 -23.51 27.97
C ALA A 207 -20.65 -24.05 27.34
N VAL A 208 -20.08 -23.34 26.35
CA VAL A 208 -18.79 -23.71 25.73
C VAL A 208 -17.66 -23.65 26.75
N GLU A 209 -17.56 -22.57 27.54
CA GLU A 209 -16.56 -22.42 28.58
C GLU A 209 -16.65 -23.55 29.61
N TRP A 210 -17.86 -23.92 30.02
CA TRP A 210 -18.06 -25.04 30.94
C TRP A 210 -17.61 -26.38 30.34
N ILE A 211 -17.96 -26.67 29.07
CA ILE A 211 -17.57 -27.93 28.39
C ILE A 211 -16.05 -28.04 28.29
N LEU A 212 -15.37 -26.95 27.94
CA LEU A 212 -13.90 -26.90 27.83
C LEU A 212 -13.22 -27.13 29.19
N ASN A 213 -13.79 -26.60 30.26
CA ASN A 213 -13.26 -26.73 31.62
C ASN A 213 -13.61 -28.09 32.28
N ASN A 214 -14.54 -28.86 31.71
CA ASN A 214 -15.00 -30.14 32.27
C ASN A 214 -14.99 -31.30 31.26
N PRO A 215 -13.84 -31.60 30.60
CA PRO A 215 -13.76 -32.60 29.52
C PRO A 215 -14.11 -34.03 29.94
N GLN A 216 -14.05 -34.32 31.25
CA GLN A 216 -14.45 -35.60 31.85
C GLN A 216 -15.98 -35.80 31.91
N LYS A 217 -16.77 -34.72 31.85
CA LYS A 217 -18.23 -34.80 31.82
C LYS A 217 -18.69 -34.73 30.37
N LYS A 218 -19.54 -35.67 29.96
CA LYS A 218 -20.12 -35.73 28.61
C LYS A 218 -21.63 -35.62 28.74
N PRO A 219 -22.20 -34.39 28.72
CA PRO A 219 -23.64 -34.20 28.75
C PRO A 219 -24.30 -34.98 27.59
N ASP A 220 -25.37 -35.69 27.89
CA ASP A 220 -26.18 -36.41 26.90
C ASP A 220 -27.24 -35.44 26.37
N PHE A 221 -26.86 -34.63 25.38
CA PHE A 221 -27.71 -33.56 24.87
C PHE A 221 -29.01 -34.07 24.23
N ASP A 222 -29.00 -35.28 23.67
CA ASP A 222 -30.21 -35.89 23.09
C ASP A 222 -31.27 -36.16 24.17
N LYS A 223 -30.87 -36.69 25.34
CA LYS A 223 -31.78 -36.86 26.48
C LYS A 223 -32.27 -35.54 27.05
N ILE A 224 -31.42 -34.52 27.04
CA ILE A 224 -31.79 -33.19 27.52
C ILE A 224 -32.84 -32.56 26.59
N ILE A 225 -32.68 -32.72 25.26
CA ILE A 225 -33.67 -32.28 24.27
C ILE A 225 -34.98 -33.07 24.43
N GLU A 226 -34.92 -34.38 24.63
CA GLU A 226 -36.12 -35.19 24.91
C GLU A 226 -36.86 -34.70 26.16
N ALA A 227 -36.14 -34.41 27.23
CA ALA A 227 -36.71 -33.85 28.45
C ALA A 227 -37.31 -32.44 28.24
N TYR A 228 -36.68 -31.60 27.41
CA TYR A 228 -37.21 -30.29 27.04
C TYR A 228 -38.54 -30.41 26.29
N ASN A 229 -38.57 -31.29 25.27
CA ASN A 229 -39.76 -31.48 24.44
C ASN A 229 -40.94 -32.07 25.23
N ASN A 230 -40.67 -32.93 26.21
CA ASN A 230 -41.68 -33.45 27.14
C ASN A 230 -42.30 -32.38 28.05
N LEU A 231 -41.62 -31.25 28.26
CA LEU A 231 -42.13 -30.09 29.02
C LEU A 231 -42.92 -29.11 28.14
N GLY A 232 -43.08 -29.39 26.84
CA GLY A 232 -43.77 -28.56 25.85
C GLY A 232 -42.84 -27.58 25.12
N GLU A 233 -42.89 -27.58 23.79
CA GLU A 233 -42.18 -26.64 22.92
C GLU A 233 -42.93 -25.30 22.88
N ASP A 234 -42.61 -24.41 23.80
CA ASP A 234 -43.19 -23.06 23.89
C ASP A 234 -42.16 -21.96 23.54
N GLY A 235 -40.97 -22.35 23.07
CA GLY A 235 -39.85 -21.43 22.83
C GLY A 235 -39.34 -20.76 24.10
N THR A 236 -39.74 -21.23 25.28
CA THR A 236 -39.27 -20.67 26.55
C THR A 236 -37.98 -21.34 26.99
N GLN A 237 -37.12 -20.55 27.61
CA GLN A 237 -35.90 -21.04 28.23
C GLN A 237 -36.25 -21.90 29.46
N LYS A 238 -35.74 -23.13 29.52
CA LYS A 238 -35.97 -24.09 30.60
C LYS A 238 -34.65 -24.59 31.17
N ASN A 239 -34.63 -24.86 32.47
CA ASN A 239 -33.50 -25.45 33.17
C ASN A 239 -33.77 -26.94 33.39
N ILE A 240 -32.95 -27.79 32.78
CA ILE A 240 -33.09 -29.24 32.85
C ILE A 240 -31.98 -29.79 33.73
N TYR A 241 -32.38 -30.48 34.79
CA TYR A 241 -31.45 -31.09 35.73
C TYR A 241 -31.15 -32.54 35.33
N ASP A 242 -29.92 -32.81 34.89
CA ASP A 242 -29.41 -34.17 34.69
C ASP A 242 -28.84 -34.70 36.01
N LYS A 243 -29.66 -35.49 36.70
CA LYS A 243 -29.33 -36.16 37.97
C LYS A 243 -28.13 -37.11 37.86
N ASN A 244 -27.89 -37.70 36.69
CA ASN A 244 -26.79 -38.67 36.54
C ASN A 244 -25.42 -38.00 36.57
N GLN A 245 -25.35 -36.77 36.08
CA GLN A 245 -24.11 -35.99 35.98
C GLN A 245 -24.02 -34.85 37.01
N GLY A 246 -25.12 -34.60 37.73
CA GLY A 246 -25.24 -33.52 38.71
C GLY A 246 -25.06 -32.15 38.03
N ILE A 247 -25.70 -31.95 36.88
CA ILE A 247 -25.61 -30.71 36.10
C ILE A 247 -26.99 -30.16 35.77
N ILE A 248 -27.12 -28.83 35.76
CA ILE A 248 -28.28 -28.12 35.23
C ILE A 248 -27.86 -27.53 33.89
N VAL A 249 -28.69 -27.77 32.89
CA VAL A 249 -28.49 -27.31 31.53
C VAL A 249 -29.64 -26.38 31.17
N THR A 250 -29.31 -25.17 30.77
CA THR A 250 -30.30 -24.18 30.34
C THR A 250 -30.50 -24.29 28.83
N VAL A 251 -31.73 -24.58 28.41
CA VAL A 251 -32.09 -24.90 27.02
C VAL A 251 -33.24 -24.01 26.54
N GLU A 252 -33.15 -23.54 25.31
CA GLU A 252 -34.19 -22.78 24.62
C GLU A 252 -34.32 -23.30 23.18
N SER A 253 -35.56 -23.43 22.67
CA SER A 253 -35.80 -23.77 21.27
C SER A 253 -35.82 -22.50 20.41
N LEU A 254 -35.03 -22.49 19.33
CA LEU A 254 -34.94 -21.41 18.34
C LEU A 254 -35.26 -21.97 16.96
N ASN A 255 -36.51 -21.86 16.53
CA ASN A 255 -37.00 -22.38 15.25
C ASN A 255 -36.69 -23.89 15.10
N ASP A 256 -35.67 -24.24 14.30
CA ASP A 256 -35.26 -25.61 13.97
C ASP A 256 -34.02 -26.07 14.78
N SER A 257 -33.58 -25.27 15.75
CA SER A 257 -32.36 -25.50 16.53
C SER A 257 -32.61 -25.41 18.04
N TYR A 258 -31.75 -26.04 18.84
CA TYR A 258 -31.76 -25.92 20.31
C TYR A 258 -30.53 -25.15 20.79
N LEU A 259 -30.74 -24.09 21.57
CA LEU A 259 -29.70 -23.30 22.21
C LEU A 259 -29.44 -23.80 23.63
N PHE A 260 -28.24 -24.25 23.90
CA PHE A 260 -27.72 -24.53 25.24
C PHE A 260 -26.97 -23.31 25.76
N SER A 261 -27.64 -22.45 26.51
CA SER A 261 -27.06 -21.16 26.91
C SER A 261 -26.05 -21.29 28.05
N ASN A 262 -26.28 -22.20 29.00
CA ASN A 262 -25.43 -22.34 30.18
C ASN A 262 -25.47 -23.79 30.74
N ILE A 263 -24.37 -24.22 31.36
CA ILE A 263 -24.26 -25.49 32.07
C ILE A 263 -23.64 -25.23 33.45
N ILE A 264 -24.31 -25.70 34.51
CA ILE A 264 -23.90 -25.47 35.89
C ILE A 264 -23.72 -26.83 36.58
N ASN A 265 -22.62 -27.01 37.31
CA ASN A 265 -22.33 -28.13 38.20
C ASN A 265 -22.31 -27.70 39.67
N ASP A 266 -22.07 -28.64 40.60
CA ASP A 266 -21.98 -28.39 42.04
C ASP A 266 -23.27 -27.84 42.66
N ILE A 267 -24.39 -28.44 42.24
CA ILE A 267 -25.73 -28.06 42.67
C ILE A 267 -25.94 -28.52 44.11
N THR A 268 -26.30 -27.58 44.98
CA THR A 268 -26.73 -27.88 46.34
C THR A 268 -28.24 -27.97 46.38
N GLU A 269 -28.79 -29.16 46.58
CA GLU A 269 -30.23 -29.33 46.81
C GLU A 269 -30.56 -28.99 48.26
N VAL A 270 -31.57 -28.15 48.47
CA VAL A 270 -32.16 -27.90 49.78
C VAL A 270 -33.39 -28.79 49.90
N ASN A 271 -33.37 -29.75 50.84
CA ASN A 271 -34.52 -30.59 51.19
C ASN A 271 -35.61 -29.81 51.91
#